data_AF-A0A818AJL5-F1
#
_entry.id   AF-A0A818AJL5-F1
#
_cell.length_a   1.000
_cell.length_b   1.000
_cell.length_c   1.000
_cell.angle_alpha   90.00
_cell.angle_beta   90.00
_cell.angle_gamma   90.00
#
_symmetry.space_group_name_H-M   'P 1'
#
loop_
_entity.id
_entity.type
_entity.pdbx_description
1 polymer ?
#
loop_
_entity_poly.entity_id
_entity_poly.type
_entity_poly.pdbx_seq_one_letter_code
_entity_poly.pdbx_strand_id
1 'polypeptide(L)'
;MRSFISNLFYFILLYRIIAFPQINLDLTDWTNDNESNIVLQHDCLHVAAWIEEENDPYQIISYCMSEWPSKWKFQKNNQDQNFTFVELYKLNITSEQLYLWSAPMDVVEHYQFYLNLLLTSNTSSSSMVTYMFYNCTSPRFGPLCQYSLDAYKYHHLTLNEIIREYYLHKYEPTTLTCYTHLQCDRGSIFACLDWSEICDGVIDCRNGVDEESCWQVEINECEDNEVRCQNGQCISKRFFHDDPNGFECLDRSDRKFFHKKLFMNISGEPTFTMEDIKCSIRHSHIYLKLTSSCVLQRSSLLHQFLFSEKSNTVSNDCWLAVQCQLAIQDSLSDLRCRKRFFKKTWTEIINMTCPDMFYTIVQVSSYIANKINNKGFAATEINM
;
A
#
# COMPACT_ATOMS: atom_id res chain seq x y z
N MET A 1 39.54 -39.10 -18.07
CA MET A 1 39.44 -38.01 -17.07
C MET A 1 39.52 -36.59 -17.65
N ARG A 2 40.47 -36.26 -18.56
CA ARG A 2 40.55 -34.91 -19.17
C ARG A 2 39.33 -34.49 -20.01
N SER A 3 38.73 -35.42 -20.75
CA SER A 3 37.51 -35.14 -21.56
C SER A 3 36.26 -34.88 -20.70
N PHE A 4 36.16 -35.53 -19.54
CA PHE A 4 35.03 -35.35 -18.62
C PHE A 4 35.05 -33.98 -17.92
N ILE A 5 36.24 -33.48 -17.55
CA ILE A 5 36.42 -32.16 -16.93
C ILE A 5 36.19 -31.03 -17.96
N SER A 6 36.60 -31.24 -19.21
CA SER A 6 36.35 -30.28 -20.30
C SER A 6 34.86 -30.15 -20.60
N ASN A 7 34.11 -31.26 -20.64
CA ASN A 7 32.66 -31.23 -20.86
C ASN A 7 31.90 -30.65 -19.65
N LEU A 8 32.41 -30.82 -18.43
CA LEU A 8 31.82 -30.17 -17.24
C LEU A 8 31.94 -28.63 -17.31
N PHE A 9 33.05 -28.11 -17.81
CA PHE A 9 33.22 -26.65 -18.04
C PHE A 9 32.27 -26.10 -19.10
N TYR A 10 32.01 -26.84 -20.17
CA TYR A 10 31.02 -26.46 -21.18
C TYR A 10 29.58 -26.51 -20.63
N PHE A 11 29.26 -27.45 -19.75
CA PHE A 11 27.97 -27.49 -19.06
C PHE A 11 27.79 -26.36 -18.03
N ILE A 12 28.87 -25.92 -17.37
CA ILE A 12 28.83 -24.78 -16.42
C ILE A 12 28.69 -23.44 -17.16
N LEU A 13 29.20 -23.32 -18.39
CA LEU A 13 29.03 -22.14 -19.25
C LEU A 13 27.66 -22.06 -19.93
N LEU A 14 26.87 -23.14 -19.96
CA LEU A 14 25.62 -23.22 -20.74
C LEU A 14 24.33 -22.87 -20.00
N TYR A 15 24.34 -22.55 -18.69
CA TYR A 15 23.10 -22.15 -17.99
C TYR A 15 23.29 -21.06 -16.92
N ARG A 16 24.01 -20.00 -17.27
CA ARG A 16 23.73 -18.67 -16.70
C ARG A 16 23.03 -17.86 -17.79
N ILE A 17 21.80 -18.24 -18.13
CA ILE A 17 20.89 -17.30 -18.76
C ILE A 17 20.65 -16.25 -17.68
N ILE A 18 21.38 -15.14 -17.76
CA ILE A 18 21.05 -13.96 -16.97
C ILE A 18 19.79 -13.43 -17.64
N ALA A 19 18.64 -13.98 -17.25
CA ALA A 19 17.35 -13.46 -17.64
C ALA A 19 17.16 -12.15 -16.88
N PHE A 20 16.95 -11.08 -17.63
CA PHE A 20 16.62 -9.78 -17.05
C PHE A 20 15.10 -9.68 -16.95
N PRO A 21 14.57 -9.04 -15.89
CA PRO A 21 13.15 -8.78 -15.80
C PRO A 21 12.75 -7.90 -16.99
N GLN A 22 11.67 -8.29 -17.66
CA GLN A 22 11.07 -7.44 -18.67
C GLN A 22 10.28 -6.32 -17.97
N ILE A 23 10.62 -5.06 -18.28
CA ILE A 23 10.05 -3.86 -17.63
C ILE A 23 9.58 -2.89 -18.71
N ASN A 24 8.31 -2.96 -19.08
CA ASN A 24 7.70 -2.01 -20.01
C ASN A 24 6.97 -0.94 -19.19
N LEU A 25 7.30 0.33 -19.45
CA LEU A 25 6.54 1.46 -18.89
C LEU A 25 5.37 1.82 -19.79
N ASP A 26 4.29 2.24 -19.17
CA ASP A 26 3.10 2.80 -19.82
C ASP A 26 3.01 4.31 -19.54
N LEU A 27 2.24 5.03 -20.37
CA LEU A 27 1.97 6.47 -20.19
C LEU A 27 3.26 7.32 -20.17
N THR A 28 4.14 7.08 -21.13
CA THR A 28 5.43 7.77 -21.33
C THR A 28 5.36 8.93 -22.33
N ASP A 29 4.23 9.11 -23.03
CA ASP A 29 3.97 10.19 -24.01
C ASP A 29 3.36 11.45 -23.38
N TRP A 30 3.95 11.96 -22.30
CA TRP A 30 3.51 13.21 -21.68
C TRP A 30 4.07 14.44 -22.44
N THR A 31 3.26 15.49 -22.60
CA THR A 31 3.65 16.75 -23.29
C THR A 31 3.56 17.93 -22.30
N ASN A 32 4.68 18.65 -22.14
CA ASN A 32 4.96 19.83 -21.30
C ASN A 32 3.91 20.34 -20.27
N ASP A 33 4.43 20.71 -19.09
CA ASP A 33 3.86 21.30 -17.85
C ASP A 33 2.82 22.46 -17.95
N ASN A 34 2.31 22.83 -19.12
CA ASN A 34 1.47 24.02 -19.31
C ASN A 34 0.02 23.88 -18.81
N GLU A 35 -0.41 22.72 -18.33
CA GLU A 35 -1.73 22.53 -17.72
C GLU A 35 -1.61 22.37 -16.20
N SER A 36 -1.66 23.50 -15.49
CA SER A 36 -1.32 23.61 -14.06
C SER A 36 -2.33 23.01 -13.07
N ASN A 37 -3.35 22.26 -13.52
CA ASN A 37 -4.45 21.80 -12.67
C ASN A 37 -4.75 20.29 -12.72
N ILE A 38 -3.97 19.48 -13.44
CA ILE A 38 -4.19 18.03 -13.53
C ILE A 38 -3.07 17.32 -12.77
N VAL A 39 -3.44 16.41 -11.87
CA VAL A 39 -2.51 15.43 -11.30
C VAL A 39 -2.05 14.55 -12.45
N LEU A 40 -0.83 14.78 -12.94
CA LEU A 40 -0.26 13.97 -14.00
C LEU A 40 0.18 12.63 -13.41
N GLN A 41 -0.28 11.53 -14.01
CA GLN A 41 0.33 10.20 -13.85
C GLN A 41 1.07 9.87 -15.14
N HIS A 42 2.34 9.49 -15.03
CA HIS A 42 3.17 9.10 -16.17
C HIS A 42 4.21 8.06 -15.76
N ASP A 43 4.88 7.46 -16.75
CA ASP A 43 5.92 6.44 -16.54
C ASP A 43 5.46 5.37 -15.54
N CYS A 44 4.37 4.70 -15.88
CA CYS A 44 3.70 3.74 -15.01
C CYS A 44 4.23 2.32 -15.19
N LEU A 45 4.31 1.57 -14.09
CA LEU A 45 4.50 0.13 -14.08
C LEU A 45 3.24 -0.57 -13.57
N HIS A 46 2.82 -1.63 -14.24
CA HIS A 46 1.69 -2.45 -13.80
C HIS A 46 2.18 -3.81 -13.27
N VAL A 47 1.75 -4.13 -12.06
CA VAL A 47 2.20 -5.32 -11.32
C VAL A 47 0.96 -6.08 -10.88
N ALA A 48 0.92 -7.36 -11.21
CA ALA A 48 -0.18 -8.22 -10.82
C ALA A 48 0.00 -8.64 -9.35
N ALA A 49 -0.98 -8.31 -8.52
CA ALA A 49 -1.08 -8.78 -7.15
C ALA A 49 -1.99 -10.02 -7.11
N TRP A 50 -1.49 -11.06 -6.46
CA TRP A 50 -2.11 -12.38 -6.42
C TRP A 50 -2.56 -12.70 -5.00
N ILE A 51 -3.77 -13.24 -4.88
CA ILE A 51 -4.20 -13.93 -3.67
C ILE A 51 -3.82 -15.41 -3.86
N GLU A 52 -3.18 -16.02 -2.86
CA GLU A 52 -2.87 -17.45 -2.89
C GLU A 52 -4.19 -18.22 -3.12
N GLU A 53 -4.25 -19.04 -4.19
CA GLU A 53 -5.34 -19.93 -4.62
C GLU A 53 -6.11 -19.56 -5.92
N GLU A 54 -5.85 -18.41 -6.56
CA GLU A 54 -6.53 -18.05 -7.83
C GLU A 54 -5.63 -18.13 -9.08
N ASN A 55 -6.24 -18.45 -10.23
CA ASN A 55 -5.55 -18.50 -11.53
C ASN A 55 -5.38 -17.11 -12.16
N ASP A 56 -6.19 -16.14 -11.74
CA ASP A 56 -6.19 -14.77 -12.24
C ASP A 56 -5.72 -13.82 -11.13
N PRO A 57 -5.07 -12.69 -11.48
CA PRO A 57 -4.65 -11.72 -10.49
C PRO A 57 -5.87 -10.99 -9.93
N TYR A 58 -5.93 -10.87 -8.60
CA TYR A 58 -7.00 -10.16 -7.91
C TYR A 58 -6.98 -8.66 -8.22
N GLN A 59 -5.78 -8.09 -8.33
CA GLN A 59 -5.59 -6.66 -8.59
C GLN A 59 -4.38 -6.45 -9.50
N ILE A 60 -4.45 -5.43 -10.35
CA ILE A 60 -3.28 -4.88 -11.05
C ILE A 60 -2.93 -3.55 -10.38
N ILE A 61 -1.80 -3.52 -9.69
CA ILE A 61 -1.30 -2.32 -9.01
C ILE A 61 -0.53 -1.47 -10.02
N SER A 62 -0.85 -0.19 -10.07
CA SER A 62 -0.19 0.79 -10.93
C SER A 62 0.78 1.64 -10.12
N TYR A 63 2.07 1.56 -10.44
CA TYR A 63 3.13 2.38 -9.85
C TYR A 63 3.51 3.47 -10.84
N CYS A 64 2.90 4.65 -10.68
CA CYS A 64 3.09 5.79 -11.57
C CYS A 64 3.83 6.92 -10.88
N MET A 65 4.58 7.69 -11.66
CA MET A 65 5.16 8.95 -11.23
C MET A 65 4.10 10.04 -11.23
N SER A 66 4.16 10.93 -10.24
CA SER A 66 3.21 12.04 -10.04
C SER A 66 3.85 13.43 -10.17
N GLU A 67 5.14 13.48 -10.49
CA GLU A 67 5.91 14.72 -10.63
C GLU A 67 6.41 14.92 -12.05
N TRP A 68 6.18 16.11 -12.60
CA TRP A 68 6.69 16.47 -13.92
C TRP A 68 8.20 16.18 -14.10
N PRO A 69 8.61 15.48 -15.16
CA PRO A 69 10.02 15.13 -15.40
C PRO A 69 10.95 16.33 -15.57
N SER A 70 10.41 17.51 -15.87
CA SER A 70 11.15 18.79 -15.89
C SER A 70 11.85 19.09 -14.56
N LYS A 71 11.31 18.60 -13.44
CA LYS A 71 11.90 18.73 -12.10
C LYS A 71 13.14 17.87 -11.92
N TRP A 72 13.36 16.87 -12.78
CA TRP A 72 14.42 15.90 -12.62
C TRP A 72 15.61 16.24 -13.52
N LYS A 73 16.81 16.28 -12.94
CA LYS A 73 18.05 16.50 -13.69
C LYS A 73 18.56 15.17 -14.23
N PHE A 74 18.07 14.78 -15.40
CA PHE A 74 18.56 13.59 -16.08
C PHE A 74 19.97 13.80 -16.66
N GLN A 75 20.85 12.81 -16.47
CA GLN A 75 22.14 12.74 -17.14
C GLN A 75 22.09 11.65 -18.21
N LYS A 76 22.17 12.05 -19.48
CA LYS A 76 22.23 11.11 -20.59
C LYS A 76 23.49 10.25 -20.46
N ASN A 77 23.29 8.94 -20.47
CA ASN A 77 24.40 8.00 -20.54
C ASN A 77 24.88 7.89 -21.99
N ASN A 78 26.15 8.21 -22.23
CA ASN A 78 26.72 8.18 -23.57
C ASN A 78 26.96 6.75 -24.09
N GLN A 79 26.76 5.73 -23.24
CA GLN A 79 26.95 4.32 -23.62
C GLN A 79 25.69 3.70 -24.25
N ASP A 80 24.51 4.26 -23.99
CA ASP A 80 23.26 3.69 -24.50
C ASP A 80 23.08 4.05 -25.98
N GLN A 81 22.79 3.03 -26.79
CA GLN A 81 22.54 3.21 -28.22
C GLN A 81 21.09 3.66 -28.43
N ASN A 82 20.88 4.59 -29.37
CA ASN A 82 19.55 5.01 -29.76
C ASN A 82 19.34 4.78 -31.26
N PHE A 83 18.10 4.47 -31.63
CA PHE A 83 17.72 4.13 -32.98
C PHE A 83 16.45 4.89 -33.34
N THR A 84 16.43 5.49 -34.52
CA THR A 84 15.19 5.98 -35.13
C THR A 84 14.35 4.81 -35.62
N PHE A 85 13.04 5.00 -35.76
CA PHE A 85 12.16 3.97 -36.33
C PHE A 85 12.58 3.53 -37.75
N VAL A 86 13.19 4.43 -38.53
CA VAL A 86 13.76 4.10 -39.85
C VAL A 86 14.92 3.13 -39.73
N GLU A 87 15.81 3.32 -38.76
CA GLU A 87 16.97 2.45 -38.53
C GLU A 87 16.52 1.08 -38.03
N LEU A 88 15.57 1.03 -37.09
CA LEU A 88 14.98 -0.22 -36.61
C LEU A 88 14.35 -1.02 -37.76
N TYR A 89 13.60 -0.34 -38.63
CA TYR A 89 12.99 -0.99 -39.80
C TYR A 89 14.05 -1.53 -40.77
N LYS A 90 15.11 -0.76 -41.06
CA LYS A 90 16.22 -1.23 -41.92
C LYS A 90 16.96 -2.43 -41.33
N LEU A 91 16.95 -2.59 -40.02
CA LEU A 91 17.52 -3.73 -39.30
C LEU A 91 16.53 -4.90 -39.17
N ASN A 92 15.34 -4.82 -39.79
CA ASN A 92 14.26 -5.81 -39.68
C ASN A 92 13.85 -6.11 -38.24
N ILE A 93 13.88 -5.10 -37.36
CA ILE A 93 13.44 -5.26 -35.97
C ILE A 93 11.91 -5.21 -35.90
N THR A 94 11.30 -6.16 -35.18
CA THR A 94 9.85 -6.20 -34.93
C THR A 94 9.48 -5.43 -33.66
N SER A 95 8.21 -5.05 -33.56
CA SER A 95 7.62 -4.50 -32.32
C SER A 95 7.74 -5.47 -31.14
N GLU A 96 7.54 -6.77 -31.37
CA GLU A 96 7.72 -7.83 -30.38
C GLU A 96 9.15 -7.85 -29.81
N GLN A 97 10.17 -7.62 -30.64
CA GLN A 97 11.55 -7.51 -30.15
C GLN A 97 11.73 -6.29 -29.23
N LEU A 98 11.14 -5.14 -29.58
CA LEU A 98 11.20 -3.97 -28.70
C LEU A 98 10.50 -4.23 -27.36
N TYR A 99 9.35 -4.90 -27.39
CA TYR A 99 8.63 -5.32 -26.19
C TYR A 99 9.51 -6.18 -25.27
N LEU A 100 10.16 -7.22 -25.83
CA LEU A 100 11.09 -8.10 -25.10
C LEU A 100 12.34 -7.36 -24.61
N TRP A 101 12.72 -6.26 -25.24
CA TRP A 101 13.82 -5.38 -24.83
C TRP A 101 13.42 -4.34 -23.79
N SER A 102 12.23 -4.48 -23.17
CA SER A 102 11.76 -3.54 -22.13
C SER A 102 11.60 -2.11 -22.66
N ALA A 103 11.29 -1.95 -23.95
CA ALA A 103 10.86 -0.65 -24.48
C ALA A 103 9.54 -0.21 -23.82
N PRO A 104 9.31 1.08 -23.57
CA PRO A 104 8.00 1.56 -23.14
C PRO A 104 6.90 1.09 -24.10
N MET A 105 5.74 0.73 -23.56
CA MET A 105 4.63 0.20 -24.34
C MET A 105 4.20 1.19 -25.42
N ASP A 106 4.13 2.48 -25.11
CA ASP A 106 3.80 3.50 -26.09
C ASP A 106 4.79 3.47 -27.28
N VAL A 107 6.09 3.30 -27.02
CA VAL A 107 7.10 3.19 -28.09
C VAL A 107 6.88 1.94 -28.96
N VAL A 108 6.53 0.81 -28.35
CA VAL A 108 6.21 -0.44 -29.05
C VAL A 108 5.00 -0.26 -29.95
N GLU A 109 3.93 0.34 -29.44
CA GLU A 109 2.69 0.61 -30.16
C GLU A 109 2.90 1.59 -31.31
N HIS A 110 3.61 2.69 -31.06
CA HIS A 110 3.98 3.66 -32.08
C HIS A 110 4.84 3.03 -33.19
N TYR A 111 5.76 2.14 -32.84
CA TYR A 111 6.58 1.44 -33.83
C TYR A 111 5.76 0.44 -34.65
N GLN A 112 4.86 -0.32 -34.02
CA GLN A 112 3.94 -1.20 -34.74
C GLN A 112 3.03 -0.41 -35.69
N PHE A 113 2.54 0.74 -35.24
CA PHE A 113 1.74 1.65 -36.07
C PHE A 113 2.55 2.19 -37.25
N TYR A 114 3.81 2.58 -37.03
CA TYR A 114 4.74 2.97 -38.10
C TYR A 114 4.96 1.85 -39.14
N LEU A 115 5.16 0.60 -38.70
CA LEU A 115 5.28 -0.55 -39.61
C LEU A 115 4.01 -0.75 -40.45
N ASN A 116 2.82 -0.61 -39.84
CA ASN A 116 1.55 -0.70 -40.56
C ASN A 116 1.36 0.42 -41.59
N LEU A 117 1.82 1.64 -41.28
CA LEU A 117 1.78 2.77 -42.21
C LEU A 117 2.66 2.54 -43.44
N LEU A 118 3.85 1.95 -43.27
CA LEU A 118 4.74 1.61 -44.39
C LEU A 118 4.12 0.58 -45.34
N LEU A 119 3.29 -0.32 -44.81
CA LEU A 119 2.58 -1.33 -45.62
C LEU A 119 1.39 -0.74 -46.39
N THR A 120 0.78 0.34 -45.88
CA THR A 120 -0.49 0.88 -46.38
C THR A 120 -0.35 2.17 -47.19
N SER A 121 0.73 2.93 -47.02
CA SER A 121 0.92 4.24 -47.66
C SER A 121 2.29 4.35 -48.36
N ASN A 122 2.28 4.75 -49.64
CA ASN A 122 3.47 5.11 -50.41
C ASN A 122 4.00 6.52 -50.06
N THR A 123 3.51 7.16 -48.99
CA THR A 123 3.82 8.54 -48.65
C THR A 123 4.18 8.70 -47.17
N SER A 124 5.41 9.12 -46.95
CA SER A 124 6.06 9.43 -45.67
C SER A 124 5.56 10.75 -45.07
N SER A 125 4.44 10.76 -44.37
CA SER A 125 4.06 11.86 -43.47
C SER A 125 4.57 11.52 -42.05
N SER A 126 5.83 11.77 -41.69
CA SER A 126 6.52 13.04 -41.34
C SER A 126 6.37 13.55 -39.88
N SER A 127 5.87 12.74 -38.94
CA SER A 127 6.14 12.93 -37.49
C SER A 127 6.79 11.69 -36.85
N MET A 128 6.42 10.48 -37.28
CA MET A 128 6.90 9.22 -36.69
C MET A 128 8.32 8.83 -37.08
N VAL A 129 8.88 9.47 -38.11
CA VAL A 129 10.26 9.23 -38.58
C VAL A 129 11.30 9.65 -37.54
N THR A 130 10.99 10.67 -36.75
CA THR A 130 11.88 11.21 -35.71
C THR A 130 11.72 10.55 -34.35
N TYR A 131 10.77 9.60 -34.20
CA TYR A 131 10.64 8.84 -32.97
C TYR A 131 11.88 7.99 -32.75
N MET A 132 12.35 8.01 -31.50
CA MET A 132 13.58 7.34 -31.09
C MET A 132 13.26 6.24 -30.08
N PHE A 133 13.86 5.08 -30.31
CA PHE A 133 13.98 4.01 -29.33
C PHE A 133 15.37 4.08 -28.69
N TYR A 134 15.43 3.94 -27.37
CA TYR A 134 16.68 3.87 -26.63
C TYR A 134 16.91 2.43 -26.17
N ASN A 135 17.99 1.82 -26.63
CA ASN A 135 18.40 0.48 -26.25
C ASN A 135 19.21 0.54 -24.95
N CYS A 136 18.51 0.36 -23.83
CA CYS A 136 19.08 0.55 -22.51
C CYS A 136 20.03 -0.58 -22.10
N THR A 137 21.18 -0.20 -21.57
CA THR A 137 22.07 -1.15 -20.90
C THR A 137 21.45 -1.56 -19.57
N SER A 138 21.17 -2.86 -19.42
CA SER A 138 20.67 -3.43 -18.17
C SER A 138 21.53 -3.02 -16.96
N PRO A 139 20.93 -2.68 -15.79
CA PRO A 139 19.52 -2.83 -15.40
C PRO A 139 18.66 -1.59 -15.64
N ARG A 140 19.07 -0.68 -16.53
CA ARG A 140 18.34 0.57 -16.79
C ARG A 140 17.16 0.36 -17.71
N PHE A 141 16.12 1.16 -17.53
CA PHE A 141 14.91 1.12 -18.35
C PHE A 141 14.25 2.50 -18.47
N GLY A 142 13.20 2.57 -19.27
CA GLY A 142 12.42 3.77 -19.54
C GLY A 142 12.75 4.45 -20.87
N PRO A 143 11.99 5.49 -21.27
CA PRO A 143 12.07 6.09 -22.60
C PRO A 143 13.45 6.66 -22.95
N LEU A 144 14.24 7.06 -21.94
CA LEU A 144 15.60 7.58 -22.07
C LEU A 144 16.62 6.75 -21.28
N CYS A 145 16.28 5.54 -20.85
CA CYS A 145 17.09 4.71 -19.95
C CYS A 145 17.40 5.40 -18.61
N GLN A 146 16.45 6.18 -18.10
CA GLN A 146 16.64 7.03 -16.93
C GLN A 146 16.38 6.34 -15.59
N TYR A 147 15.71 5.20 -15.58
CA TYR A 147 15.30 4.51 -14.36
C TYR A 147 16.18 3.31 -14.06
N SER A 148 16.31 3.02 -12.76
CA SER A 148 16.88 1.80 -12.22
C SER A 148 16.19 1.47 -10.90
N LEU A 149 15.96 0.19 -10.61
CA LEU A 149 15.41 -0.24 -9.32
C LEU A 149 16.52 -0.38 -8.29
N ASP A 150 16.38 0.26 -7.12
CA ASP A 150 17.36 0.19 -6.04
C ASP A 150 17.47 -1.22 -5.42
N ALA A 151 16.36 -1.96 -5.38
CA ALA A 151 16.28 -3.31 -4.80
C ALA A 151 16.62 -4.42 -5.81
N TYR A 152 17.50 -4.16 -6.76
CA TYR A 152 17.86 -5.13 -7.77
C TYR A 152 18.84 -6.19 -7.25
N LYS A 153 18.36 -7.42 -7.01
CA LYS A 153 19.24 -8.59 -6.84
C LYS A 153 19.27 -9.43 -8.12
N TYR A 154 20.45 -9.94 -8.45
CA TYR A 154 20.73 -10.75 -9.66
C TYR A 154 20.00 -12.10 -9.75
N HIS A 155 19.04 -12.39 -8.87
CA HIS A 155 18.32 -13.66 -8.79
C HIS A 155 16.83 -13.55 -9.17
N HIS A 156 16.29 -12.36 -9.40
CA HIS A 156 14.88 -12.20 -9.78
C HIS A 156 14.69 -12.39 -11.29
N LEU A 157 13.60 -13.07 -11.64
CA LEU A 157 13.26 -13.39 -13.02
C LEU A 157 12.15 -12.48 -13.56
N THR A 158 11.34 -11.87 -12.69
CA THR A 158 10.19 -11.02 -13.10
C THR A 158 10.06 -9.74 -12.28
N LEU A 159 9.39 -8.73 -12.83
CA LEU A 159 9.06 -7.49 -12.11
C LEU A 159 8.23 -7.76 -10.85
N ASN A 160 7.24 -8.66 -10.93
CA ASN A 160 6.42 -9.06 -9.77
C ASN A 160 7.28 -9.62 -8.63
N GLU A 161 8.28 -10.45 -8.92
CA GLU A 161 9.19 -10.98 -7.89
C GLU A 161 10.06 -9.90 -7.25
N ILE A 162 10.51 -8.91 -8.03
CA ILE A 162 11.31 -7.79 -7.52
C ILE A 162 10.48 -6.94 -6.56
N ILE A 163 9.25 -6.58 -6.96
CA ILE A 163 8.35 -5.77 -6.14
C ILE A 163 7.94 -6.55 -4.88
N ARG A 164 7.58 -7.82 -5.01
CA ARG A 164 7.26 -8.68 -3.86
C ARG A 164 8.43 -8.78 -2.89
N GLU A 165 9.66 -8.94 -3.40
CA GLU A 165 10.84 -9.00 -2.55
C GLU A 165 11.08 -7.67 -1.81
N TYR A 166 10.91 -6.53 -2.50
CA TYR A 166 11.04 -5.20 -1.90
C TYR A 166 10.14 -5.06 -0.66
N TYR A 167 8.87 -5.47 -0.77
CA TYR A 167 7.92 -5.41 0.34
C TYR A 167 8.11 -6.54 1.37
N LEU A 168 8.70 -7.68 1.01
CA LEU A 168 9.10 -8.74 1.95
C LEU A 168 10.29 -8.34 2.82
N HIS A 169 11.27 -7.62 2.26
CA HIS A 169 12.45 -7.14 2.98
C HIS A 169 12.11 -5.86 3.75
N LYS A 170 11.18 -5.98 4.71
CA LYS A 170 10.80 -5.02 5.76
C LYS A 170 11.31 -3.60 5.51
N TYR A 171 10.61 -2.87 4.64
CA TYR A 171 10.59 -1.43 4.76
C TYR A 171 10.11 -1.11 6.19
N GLU A 172 11.00 -0.56 7.01
CA GLU A 172 10.68 -0.05 8.34
C GLU A 172 10.46 1.46 8.19
N PRO A 173 9.22 1.93 7.99
CA PRO A 173 8.95 3.35 7.90
C PRO A 173 9.44 4.03 9.18
N THR A 174 10.08 5.18 9.01
CA THR A 174 10.49 6.06 10.13
C THR A 174 9.52 7.22 10.33
N THR A 175 8.55 7.38 9.43
CA THR A 175 7.54 8.44 9.42
C THR A 175 6.16 7.84 9.19
N LEU A 176 5.11 8.59 9.55
CA LEU A 176 3.73 8.20 9.29
C LEU A 176 3.26 8.79 7.96
N THR A 177 2.55 7.99 7.16
CA THR A 177 1.68 8.51 6.09
C THR A 177 0.49 9.19 6.75
N CYS A 178 0.20 10.44 6.37
CA CYS A 178 -0.82 11.25 7.03
C CYS A 178 -1.98 11.53 6.09
N TYR A 179 -3.20 11.45 6.61
CA TYR A 179 -4.36 12.05 5.97
C TYR A 179 -4.29 13.57 6.14
N THR A 180 -4.20 14.31 5.02
CA THR A 180 -3.91 15.76 5.03
C THR A 180 -5.13 16.64 4.82
N HIS A 181 -6.27 16.07 4.41
CA HIS A 181 -7.49 16.83 4.13
C HIS A 181 -8.30 17.18 5.38
N LEU A 182 -7.95 16.62 6.55
CA LEU A 182 -8.57 16.93 7.83
C LEU A 182 -7.52 17.47 8.80
N GLN A 183 -7.78 18.66 9.37
CA GLN A 183 -6.89 19.29 10.34
C GLN A 183 -7.11 18.70 11.73
N CYS A 184 -6.18 17.86 12.18
CA CYS A 184 -6.27 17.12 13.42
C CYS A 184 -5.05 17.34 14.32
N ASP A 185 -5.29 17.72 15.57
CA ASP A 185 -4.26 17.70 16.62
C ASP A 185 -4.32 16.35 17.38
N ARG A 186 -3.41 15.43 17.05
CA ARG A 186 -3.21 14.17 17.82
C ARG A 186 -2.33 14.35 19.07
N GLY A 187 -1.93 15.59 19.40
CA GLY A 187 -1.12 15.90 20.59
C GLY A 187 0.40 15.82 20.38
N SER A 188 0.86 15.29 19.25
CA SER A 188 2.27 15.30 18.83
C SER A 188 2.34 15.73 17.38
N ILE A 189 3.31 16.60 17.04
CA ILE A 189 3.52 17.06 15.66
C ILE A 189 3.97 15.94 14.71
N PHE A 190 4.46 14.83 15.27
CA PHE A 190 4.89 13.64 14.52
C PHE A 190 3.79 12.57 14.45
N ALA A 191 2.67 12.76 15.13
CA ALA A 191 1.50 11.89 15.06
C ALA A 191 0.42 12.55 14.19
N CYS A 192 -0.19 11.77 13.30
CA CYS A 192 -1.22 12.24 12.39
C CYS A 192 -2.28 11.17 12.16
N LEU A 193 -3.40 11.58 11.56
CA LEU A 193 -4.48 10.67 11.22
C LEU A 193 -4.11 9.75 10.05
N ASP A 194 -4.65 8.55 10.10
CA ASP A 194 -4.85 7.67 8.95
C ASP A 194 -6.24 7.92 8.37
N TRP A 195 -6.46 7.61 7.08
CA TRP A 195 -7.80 7.72 6.52
C TRP A 195 -8.80 6.76 7.20
N SER A 196 -8.32 5.58 7.65
CA SER A 196 -9.15 4.57 8.31
C SER A 196 -9.59 4.94 9.74
N GLU A 197 -9.08 6.05 10.26
CA GLU A 197 -9.37 6.62 11.58
C GLU A 197 -10.47 7.71 11.52
N ILE A 198 -10.99 8.02 10.34
CA ILE A 198 -12.09 8.98 10.19
C ILE A 198 -13.42 8.24 10.28
N CYS A 199 -14.36 8.79 11.06
CA CYS A 199 -15.69 8.23 11.26
C CYS A 199 -15.66 6.77 11.68
N ASP A 200 -14.74 6.50 12.59
CA ASP A 200 -14.30 5.17 12.94
C ASP A 200 -14.89 4.73 14.30
N GLY A 201 -15.57 5.67 14.97
CA GLY A 201 -16.19 5.54 16.28
C GLY A 201 -15.24 5.86 17.43
N VAL A 202 -14.02 6.32 17.15
CA VAL A 202 -13.00 6.64 18.15
C VAL A 202 -12.45 8.04 17.91
N ILE A 203 -12.61 8.90 18.92
CA ILE A 203 -12.01 10.23 18.91
C ILE A 203 -10.49 10.13 19.06
N ASP A 204 -9.78 10.31 17.95
CA ASP A 204 -8.34 10.40 17.83
C ASP A 204 -7.84 11.86 17.89
N CYS A 205 -8.62 12.82 17.41
CA CYS A 205 -8.25 14.24 17.47
C CYS A 205 -8.68 14.88 18.78
N ARG A 206 -7.87 15.82 19.30
CA ARG A 206 -8.21 16.55 20.53
C ARG A 206 -9.57 17.26 20.48
N ASN A 207 -9.96 17.74 19.32
CA ASN A 207 -11.23 18.42 19.06
C ASN A 207 -12.35 17.47 18.61
N GLY A 208 -12.08 16.18 18.39
CA GLY A 208 -13.07 15.21 17.92
C GLY A 208 -13.53 15.37 16.48
N VAL A 209 -12.84 16.19 15.68
CA VAL A 209 -13.24 16.51 14.30
C VAL A 209 -13.25 15.29 13.36
N ASP A 210 -12.50 14.25 13.70
CA ASP A 210 -12.46 12.96 13.03
C ASP A 210 -13.77 12.17 13.14
N GLU A 211 -14.62 12.50 14.11
CA GLU A 211 -15.92 11.85 14.35
C GLU A 211 -17.10 12.81 14.11
N GLU A 212 -16.85 13.98 13.52
CA GLU A 212 -17.89 14.97 13.21
C GLU A 212 -18.56 14.69 11.86
N SER A 213 -19.90 14.83 11.81
CA SER A 213 -20.70 14.76 10.57
C SER A 213 -20.64 13.42 9.79
N CYS A 214 -20.22 12.33 10.44
CA CYS A 214 -20.13 11.00 9.84
C CYS A 214 -21.44 10.44 9.26
N TRP A 215 -22.57 10.90 9.81
CA TRP A 215 -23.91 10.51 9.35
C TRP A 215 -24.14 10.80 7.86
N GLN A 216 -23.43 11.77 7.27
CA GLN A 216 -23.55 12.13 5.86
C GLN A 216 -23.01 11.04 4.92
N VAL A 217 -22.03 10.27 5.40
CA VAL A 217 -21.41 9.15 4.68
C VAL A 217 -22.13 7.84 4.97
N GLU A 218 -22.71 7.71 6.17
CA GLU A 218 -23.80 6.78 6.46
C GLU A 218 -25.06 7.27 5.70
N ILE A 219 -26.31 7.15 6.10
CA ILE A 219 -27.55 7.62 5.38
C ILE A 219 -27.74 7.41 3.84
N ASN A 220 -26.74 7.32 2.97
CA ASN A 220 -26.86 7.20 1.52
C ASN A 220 -27.65 5.96 1.11
N GLU A 221 -28.35 6.09 0.00
CA GLU A 221 -29.12 5.01 -0.62
C GLU A 221 -28.34 4.47 -1.81
N CYS A 222 -28.16 3.15 -1.86
CA CYS A 222 -27.51 2.46 -2.98
C CYS A 222 -28.54 2.09 -4.04
N GLU A 223 -28.08 1.78 -5.26
CA GLU A 223 -28.96 1.34 -6.33
C GLU A 223 -29.55 -0.07 -6.06
N ASP A 224 -30.62 -0.43 -6.78
CA ASP A 224 -31.32 -1.71 -6.62
C ASP A 224 -30.42 -2.94 -6.83
N ASN A 225 -29.33 -2.81 -7.58
CA ASN A 225 -28.34 -3.85 -7.85
C ASN A 225 -27.12 -3.82 -6.91
N GLU A 226 -27.17 -3.00 -5.87
CA GLU A 226 -26.07 -2.80 -4.92
C GLU A 226 -26.43 -3.24 -3.50
N VAL A 227 -25.40 -3.45 -2.68
CA VAL A 227 -25.49 -3.69 -1.24
C VAL A 227 -24.71 -2.60 -0.54
N ARG A 228 -25.30 -2.07 0.53
CA ARG A 228 -24.68 -1.05 1.36
C ARG A 228 -23.80 -1.68 2.44
N CYS A 229 -22.53 -1.28 2.47
CA CYS A 229 -21.57 -1.54 3.53
C CYS A 229 -21.93 -0.74 4.81
N GLN A 230 -21.41 -1.14 5.97
CA GLN A 230 -21.72 -0.47 7.24
C GLN A 230 -21.15 0.96 7.30
N ASN A 231 -20.05 1.24 6.61
CA ASN A 231 -19.49 2.58 6.41
C ASN A 231 -20.22 3.43 5.35
N GLY A 232 -21.29 2.91 4.75
CA GLY A 232 -22.07 3.60 3.72
C GLY A 232 -21.60 3.40 2.28
N GLN A 233 -20.46 2.74 2.03
CA GLN A 233 -20.08 2.41 0.66
C GLN A 233 -21.14 1.52 -0.01
N CYS A 234 -21.41 1.77 -1.29
CA CYS A 234 -22.26 0.91 -2.12
C CYS A 234 -21.37 0.00 -2.97
N ILE A 235 -21.62 -1.30 -2.91
CA ILE A 235 -20.90 -2.31 -3.70
C ILE A 235 -21.90 -3.13 -4.51
N SER A 236 -21.48 -3.64 -5.67
CA SER A 236 -22.37 -4.48 -6.48
C SER A 236 -22.77 -5.75 -5.71
N LYS A 237 -24.06 -6.13 -5.81
CA LYS A 237 -24.58 -7.39 -5.25
C LYS A 237 -23.79 -8.62 -5.69
N ARG A 238 -23.13 -8.55 -6.85
CA ARG A 238 -22.26 -9.62 -7.34
C ARG A 238 -21.12 -9.95 -6.37
N PHE A 239 -20.53 -8.94 -5.75
CA PHE A 239 -19.36 -9.11 -4.87
C PHE A 239 -19.75 -9.35 -3.41
N PHE A 240 -21.02 -9.18 -3.06
CA PHE A 240 -21.48 -9.34 -1.69
C PHE A 240 -21.39 -10.82 -1.25
N HIS A 241 -20.41 -11.10 -0.40
CA HIS A 241 -20.09 -12.44 0.09
C HIS A 241 -19.67 -13.46 -0.98
N ASP A 242 -19.09 -12.99 -2.09
CA ASP A 242 -18.66 -13.82 -3.22
C ASP A 242 -17.28 -14.45 -2.97
N ASP A 243 -16.35 -13.67 -2.40
CA ASP A 243 -14.97 -14.09 -2.16
C ASP A 243 -14.60 -14.08 -0.65
N PRO A 244 -14.06 -15.19 -0.09
CA PRO A 244 -13.50 -15.20 1.26
C PRO A 244 -12.21 -14.38 1.43
N ASN A 245 -11.52 -14.02 0.34
CA ASN A 245 -10.17 -13.46 0.35
C ASN A 245 -10.08 -11.99 -0.13
N GLY A 246 -10.95 -11.55 -1.04
CA GLY A 246 -11.17 -10.16 -1.45
C GLY A 246 -12.21 -9.44 -0.58
N PHE A 247 -12.00 -8.14 -0.35
CA PHE A 247 -12.95 -7.28 0.36
C PHE A 247 -13.31 -6.11 -0.55
N GLU A 248 -14.60 -5.91 -0.77
CA GLU A 248 -15.10 -4.78 -1.55
C GLU A 248 -15.51 -3.64 -0.62
N CYS A 249 -16.06 -3.96 0.56
CA CYS A 249 -16.30 -2.97 1.60
C CYS A 249 -14.99 -2.56 2.28
N LEU A 250 -14.67 -1.26 2.31
CA LEU A 250 -13.48 -0.74 3.01
C LEU A 250 -13.51 -1.10 4.51
N ASP A 251 -14.69 -1.17 5.13
CA ASP A 251 -14.88 -1.57 6.53
C ASP A 251 -15.01 -3.08 6.74
N ARG A 252 -14.99 -3.87 5.66
CA ARG A 252 -15.07 -5.33 5.63
C ARG A 252 -16.40 -5.89 6.14
N SER A 253 -17.46 -5.09 6.07
CA SER A 253 -18.82 -5.48 6.47
C SER A 253 -19.48 -6.49 5.54
N ASP A 254 -18.94 -6.68 4.33
CA ASP A 254 -19.26 -7.73 3.35
C ASP A 254 -18.73 -9.12 3.73
N ARG A 255 -18.12 -9.29 4.91
CA ARG A 255 -17.54 -10.56 5.34
C ARG A 255 -18.57 -11.53 5.93
N LYS A 256 -18.66 -12.75 5.40
CA LYS A 256 -19.48 -13.85 5.95
C LYS A 256 -18.89 -14.50 7.22
N PHE A 257 -17.55 -14.67 7.31
CA PHE A 257 -16.89 -15.32 8.45
C PHE A 257 -15.49 -14.76 8.76
N PHE A 258 -15.23 -14.46 10.04
CA PHE A 258 -13.91 -14.11 10.59
C PHE A 258 -12.92 -15.29 10.52
N HIS A 259 -12.43 -15.67 9.34
CA HIS A 259 -11.22 -16.46 9.22
C HIS A 259 -10.02 -15.65 9.75
N LYS A 260 -9.71 -15.87 11.03
CA LYS A 260 -8.55 -15.33 11.76
C LYS A 260 -7.20 -15.78 11.17
N LYS A 261 -7.20 -16.70 10.19
CA LYS A 261 -6.02 -17.45 9.76
C LYS A 261 -5.26 -16.86 8.56
N LEU A 262 -5.87 -15.98 7.75
CA LEU A 262 -5.23 -15.52 6.51
C LEU A 262 -4.33 -14.26 6.64
N PHE A 263 -4.42 -13.50 7.72
CA PHE A 263 -3.77 -12.18 7.81
C PHE A 263 -2.35 -12.17 8.40
N MET A 264 -1.75 -13.34 8.66
CA MET A 264 -0.41 -13.38 9.27
C MET A 264 0.75 -13.43 8.27
N ASN A 265 0.50 -13.54 6.96
CA ASN A 265 1.58 -13.73 5.99
C ASN A 265 1.43 -12.94 4.67
N ILE A 266 0.47 -12.02 4.55
CA ILE A 266 0.42 -11.15 3.37
C ILE A 266 1.44 -10.03 3.59
N SER A 267 2.60 -10.23 2.99
CA SER A 267 3.70 -9.28 2.94
C SER A 267 3.29 -8.01 2.20
N GLY A 268 3.18 -6.91 2.94
CA GLY A 268 3.64 -5.55 2.65
C GLY A 268 3.31 -4.83 1.33
N GLU A 269 2.77 -5.48 0.31
CA GLU A 269 2.39 -4.82 -0.94
C GLU A 269 1.15 -3.91 -0.72
N PRO A 270 1.07 -2.76 -1.40
CA PRO A 270 -0.04 -1.81 -1.27
C PRO A 270 -1.29 -2.29 -2.01
N THR A 271 -1.82 -3.45 -1.62
CA THR A 271 -3.04 -4.04 -2.17
C THR A 271 -4.28 -3.44 -1.52
N PHE A 272 -5.43 -3.53 -2.20
CA PHE A 272 -6.73 -3.16 -1.63
C PHE A 272 -7.03 -3.89 -0.33
N THR A 273 -6.61 -5.16 -0.23
CA THR A 273 -6.80 -6.00 0.95
C THR A 273 -5.94 -5.60 2.15
N MET A 274 -5.07 -4.58 2.01
CA MET A 274 -4.17 -4.11 3.06
C MET A 274 -4.22 -2.58 3.28
N GLU A 275 -4.08 -1.76 2.23
CA GLU A 275 -4.04 -0.28 2.36
C GLU A 275 -5.43 0.36 2.34
N ASP A 276 -6.35 -0.19 1.54
CA ASP A 276 -7.70 0.37 1.32
C ASP A 276 -8.76 -0.36 2.15
N ILE A 277 -8.39 -0.82 3.34
CA ILE A 277 -9.35 -1.38 4.31
C ILE A 277 -9.09 -0.89 5.73
N LYS A 278 -10.16 -0.86 6.52
CA LYS A 278 -10.12 -0.66 7.96
C LYS A 278 -9.81 -1.97 8.66
N CYS A 279 -8.70 -2.01 9.41
CA CYS A 279 -8.40 -3.13 10.29
C CYS A 279 -9.10 -2.95 11.64
N SER A 280 -10.23 -3.66 11.83
CA SER A 280 -11.09 -3.68 13.04
C SER A 280 -10.41 -4.18 14.35
N ILE A 281 -9.09 -4.09 14.49
CA ILE A 281 -8.36 -4.61 15.65
C ILE A 281 -8.36 -3.63 16.85
N ARG A 282 -8.84 -2.39 16.71
CA ARG A 282 -8.97 -1.44 17.84
C ARG A 282 -9.83 -1.97 19.00
N HIS A 283 -10.76 -2.90 18.73
CA HIS A 283 -11.70 -3.44 19.73
C HIS A 283 -11.33 -4.83 20.27
N SER A 284 -10.11 -5.32 20.03
CA SER A 284 -9.64 -6.58 20.62
C SER A 284 -9.37 -6.40 22.12
N HIS A 285 -10.07 -7.17 22.96
CA HIS A 285 -9.91 -7.20 24.44
C HIS A 285 -8.46 -7.39 24.96
N ILE A 286 -7.53 -7.77 24.08
CA ILE A 286 -6.16 -8.15 24.42
C ILE A 286 -5.14 -7.08 23.96
N TYR A 287 -5.49 -6.22 23.00
CA TYR A 287 -4.55 -5.30 22.36
C TYR A 287 -5.23 -3.96 22.06
N LEU A 288 -4.82 -2.88 22.73
CA LEU A 288 -5.29 -1.53 22.42
C LEU A 288 -4.42 -0.96 21.29
N LYS A 289 -4.91 -1.03 20.04
CA LYS A 289 -4.22 -0.39 18.90
C LYS A 289 -4.59 1.09 18.83
N LEU A 290 -3.59 1.96 18.64
CA LEU A 290 -3.76 3.40 18.48
C LEU A 290 -4.21 3.82 17.07
N THR A 291 -4.36 2.85 16.16
CA THR A 291 -4.70 3.04 14.75
C THR A 291 -5.63 1.95 14.23
N SER A 292 -6.51 2.33 13.30
CA SER A 292 -7.37 1.43 12.53
C SER A 292 -6.69 0.93 11.25
N SER A 293 -5.49 1.41 10.94
CA SER A 293 -4.69 0.96 9.81
C SER A 293 -4.28 -0.52 9.95
N CYS A 294 -4.23 -1.22 8.83
CA CYS A 294 -3.71 -2.57 8.75
C CYS A 294 -2.17 -2.64 8.78
N VAL A 295 -1.49 -1.50 8.57
CA VAL A 295 -0.03 -1.41 8.59
C VAL A 295 0.51 -1.58 10.01
N LEU A 296 1.18 -2.70 10.27
CA LEU A 296 1.65 -3.07 11.62
C LEU A 296 2.62 -2.03 12.21
N GLN A 297 3.53 -1.52 11.39
CA GLN A 297 4.56 -0.55 11.78
C GLN A 297 3.95 0.79 12.21
N ARG A 298 2.78 1.17 11.66
CA ARG A 298 2.10 2.42 12.00
C ARG A 298 1.77 2.50 13.48
N SER A 299 1.26 1.40 14.06
CA SER A 299 0.91 1.36 15.49
C SER A 299 2.14 1.58 16.39
N SER A 300 3.30 1.05 16.00
CA SER A 300 4.55 1.20 16.75
C SER A 300 5.09 2.64 16.67
N LEU A 301 5.09 3.22 15.47
CA LEU A 301 5.48 4.62 15.25
C LEU A 301 4.57 5.60 15.99
N LEU A 302 3.24 5.42 15.92
CA LEU A 302 2.28 6.23 16.68
C LEU A 302 2.54 6.15 18.17
N HIS A 303 2.82 4.95 18.69
CA HIS A 303 3.19 4.79 20.09
C HIS A 303 4.48 5.56 20.41
N GLN A 304 5.52 5.48 19.58
CA GLN A 304 6.74 6.25 19.77
C GLN A 304 6.51 7.76 19.70
N PHE A 305 5.73 8.26 18.75
CA PHE A 305 5.51 9.69 18.56
C PHE A 305 4.61 10.31 19.62
N LEU A 306 3.62 9.58 20.12
CA LEU A 306 2.73 10.04 21.19
C LEU A 306 3.36 9.90 22.59
N PHE A 307 4.26 8.93 22.78
CA PHE A 307 4.79 8.57 24.11
C PHE A 307 6.31 8.72 24.29
N SER A 308 7.02 9.33 23.34
CA SER A 308 8.46 9.61 23.46
C SER A 308 8.77 10.70 24.48
N GLU A 309 7.94 11.75 24.55
CA GLU A 309 8.14 12.87 25.47
C GLU A 309 6.94 13.05 26.40
N LYS A 310 7.22 13.06 27.70
CA LYS A 310 6.22 13.36 28.72
C LYS A 310 5.95 14.86 28.74
N SER A 311 4.71 15.27 28.49
CA SER A 311 4.31 16.67 28.70
C SER A 311 4.47 17.08 30.18
N ASN A 312 4.96 18.31 30.41
CA ASN A 312 5.08 18.92 31.74
C ASN A 312 3.73 19.06 32.45
N THR A 313 2.63 19.08 31.70
CA THR A 313 1.26 19.20 32.25
C THR A 313 0.71 17.88 32.79
N VAL A 314 1.40 16.77 32.56
CA VAL A 314 0.93 15.41 32.91
C VAL A 314 1.65 14.93 34.18
N SER A 315 0.93 14.32 35.11
CA SER A 315 1.52 13.76 36.33
C SER A 315 2.37 12.52 36.05
N ASN A 316 3.33 12.19 36.93
CA ASN A 316 4.14 10.97 36.78
C ASN A 316 3.29 9.69 36.90
N ASP A 317 2.29 9.70 37.79
CA ASP A 317 1.35 8.59 37.95
C ASP A 317 0.50 8.37 36.69
N CYS A 318 -0.03 9.45 36.10
CA CYS A 318 -0.78 9.38 34.84
C CYS A 318 0.10 8.83 33.71
N TRP A 319 1.30 9.41 33.53
CA TRP A 319 2.20 9.01 32.45
C TRP A 319 2.59 7.53 32.54
N LEU A 320 2.93 7.06 33.74
CA LEU A 320 3.23 5.65 33.98
C LEU A 320 2.01 4.75 33.74
N ALA A 321 0.81 5.19 34.14
CA ALA A 321 -0.41 4.42 33.93
C ALA A 321 -0.74 4.26 32.45
N VAL A 322 -0.61 5.32 31.65
CA VAL A 322 -0.82 5.27 30.20
C VAL A 322 0.24 4.39 29.52
N GLN A 323 1.52 4.57 29.85
CA GLN A 323 2.59 3.71 29.33
C GLN A 323 2.36 2.23 29.68
N CYS A 324 1.94 1.91 30.91
CA CYS A 324 1.68 0.53 31.31
C CYS A 324 0.41 -0.07 30.71
N GLN A 325 -0.61 0.74 30.42
CA GLN A 325 -1.81 0.29 29.70
C GLN A 325 -1.50 -0.04 28.23
N LEU A 326 -0.56 0.69 27.62
CA LEU A 326 -0.15 0.53 26.22
C LEU A 326 0.98 -0.48 26.03
N ALA A 327 1.88 -0.64 27.01
CA ALA A 327 3.05 -1.54 26.98
C ALA A 327 2.70 -3.05 26.99
N ILE A 328 1.43 -3.43 26.86
CA ILE A 328 1.03 -4.80 26.52
C ILE A 328 1.54 -5.20 25.11
N GLN A 329 2.01 -4.23 24.31
CA GLN A 329 2.40 -4.46 22.92
C GLN A 329 3.85 -4.93 22.66
N ASP A 330 4.86 -4.67 23.50
CA ASP A 330 6.26 -4.96 23.09
C ASP A 330 7.22 -5.62 24.11
N SER A 331 6.88 -5.75 25.39
CA SER A 331 7.47 -6.79 26.25
C SER A 331 6.88 -6.73 27.65
N LEU A 332 6.47 -7.90 28.14
CA LEU A 332 6.14 -8.20 29.53
C LEU A 332 7.34 -8.05 30.52
N SER A 333 8.34 -7.24 30.18
CA SER A 333 9.64 -7.16 30.85
C SER A 333 9.79 -5.96 31.80
N ASP A 334 8.94 -4.92 31.70
CA ASP A 334 9.07 -3.77 32.58
C ASP A 334 8.48 -4.02 33.98
N LEU A 335 9.38 -4.26 34.95
CA LEU A 335 9.09 -4.40 36.37
C LEU A 335 8.28 -3.21 36.95
N ARG A 336 8.33 -2.02 36.33
CA ARG A 336 7.56 -0.84 36.73
C ARG A 336 6.06 -1.04 36.57
N CYS A 337 5.62 -1.76 35.53
CA CYS A 337 4.20 -2.06 35.29
C CYS A 337 3.69 -3.24 36.12
N ARG A 338 4.58 -4.09 36.66
CA ARG A 338 4.21 -5.19 37.57
C ARG A 338 3.92 -4.74 39.00
N LYS A 339 4.38 -3.55 39.43
CA LYS A 339 4.47 -3.17 40.85
C LYS A 339 3.31 -2.33 41.42
N ARG A 340 2.10 -2.44 40.89
CA ARG A 340 0.92 -1.82 41.53
C ARG A 340 -0.38 -2.62 41.33
N PHE A 341 -0.38 -3.86 41.78
CA PHE A 341 -1.62 -4.59 42.05
C PHE A 341 -1.84 -4.58 43.55
N PHE A 342 -2.84 -3.86 44.06
CA PHE A 342 -3.59 -4.30 45.26
C PHE A 342 -4.88 -3.48 45.52
N LYS A 343 -5.15 -2.34 44.87
CA LYS A 343 -6.44 -1.61 45.07
C LYS A 343 -7.05 -0.83 43.89
N LYS A 344 -6.34 -0.53 42.79
CA LYS A 344 -6.88 0.24 41.64
C LYS A 344 -6.38 -0.28 40.30
N THR A 345 -7.23 -0.26 39.26
CA THR A 345 -6.84 -0.58 37.88
C THR A 345 -6.12 0.59 37.20
N TRP A 346 -5.33 0.35 36.14
CA TRP A 346 -4.69 1.43 35.37
C TRP A 346 -5.72 2.40 34.76
N THR A 347 -6.85 1.87 34.29
CA THR A 347 -8.02 2.62 33.83
C THR A 347 -8.52 3.62 34.89
N GLU A 348 -8.62 3.20 36.16
CA GLU A 348 -9.01 4.09 37.25
C GLU A 348 -7.96 5.18 37.53
N ILE A 349 -6.67 4.85 37.46
CA ILE A 349 -5.60 5.85 37.65
C ILE A 349 -5.67 6.90 36.54
N ILE A 350 -5.87 6.47 35.30
CA ILE A 350 -5.98 7.37 34.14
C ILE A 350 -7.19 8.30 34.30
N ASN A 351 -8.37 7.74 34.60
CA ASN A 351 -9.59 8.52 34.82
C ASN A 351 -9.47 9.55 35.95
N MET A 352 -8.61 9.32 36.95
CA MET A 352 -8.45 10.21 38.09
C MET A 352 -7.33 11.23 37.95
N THR A 353 -6.30 10.95 37.14
CA THR A 353 -5.04 11.71 37.16
C THR A 353 -4.59 12.24 35.81
N CYS A 354 -5.21 11.79 34.71
CA CYS A 354 -4.86 12.22 33.37
C CYS A 354 -5.81 13.29 32.83
N PRO A 355 -5.30 14.26 32.04
CA PRO A 355 -6.13 15.17 31.27
C PRO A 355 -7.07 14.43 30.29
N ASP A 356 -8.17 15.08 29.89
CA ASP A 356 -9.23 14.52 29.03
C ASP A 356 -8.71 13.96 27.70
N MET A 357 -7.58 14.46 27.19
CA MET A 357 -6.92 13.94 25.99
C MET A 357 -6.52 12.46 26.08
N PHE A 358 -6.26 11.93 27.28
CA PHE A 358 -5.99 10.50 27.49
C PHE A 358 -7.25 9.71 27.83
N TYR A 359 -8.34 10.40 28.17
CA TYR A 359 -9.62 9.79 28.52
C TYR A 359 -10.31 9.18 27.29
N THR A 360 -10.15 9.76 26.10
CA THR A 360 -10.61 9.18 24.83
C THR A 360 -9.91 7.86 24.50
N ILE A 361 -8.58 7.78 24.69
CA ILE A 361 -7.78 6.55 24.53
C ILE A 361 -8.25 5.44 25.50
N VAL A 362 -8.71 5.82 26.70
CA VAL A 362 -9.16 4.88 27.74
C VAL A 362 -10.64 4.54 27.66
N GLN A 363 -11.51 5.44 27.20
CA GLN A 363 -12.94 5.17 27.07
C GLN A 363 -13.23 4.01 26.12
N VAL A 364 -12.44 3.87 25.05
CA VAL A 364 -12.48 2.71 24.13
C VAL A 364 -12.28 1.39 24.89
N SER A 365 -11.39 1.34 25.88
CA SER A 365 -11.16 0.15 26.71
C SER A 365 -12.34 -0.15 27.67
N SER A 366 -13.01 0.89 28.18
CA SER A 366 -14.07 0.77 29.18
C SER A 366 -15.47 0.49 28.59
N TYR A 367 -15.76 1.05 27.41
CA TYR A 367 -17.04 0.81 26.70
C TYR A 367 -17.23 -0.66 26.34
N ILE A 368 -16.12 -1.36 26.06
CA ILE A 368 -16.09 -2.79 25.74
C ILE A 368 -16.33 -3.66 26.99
N ALA A 369 -15.84 -3.26 28.17
CA ALA A 369 -16.12 -3.97 29.43
C ALA A 369 -17.61 -3.91 29.81
N ASN A 370 -18.26 -2.77 29.57
CA ASN A 370 -19.69 -2.61 29.84
C ASN A 370 -20.58 -3.35 28.83
N LYS A 371 -20.15 -3.52 27.57
CA LYS A 371 -20.94 -4.25 26.56
C LYS A 371 -20.92 -5.78 26.77
N ILE A 372 -19.93 -6.32 27.48
CA ILE A 372 -19.91 -7.73 27.93
C ILE A 372 -20.78 -7.94 29.18
N ASN A 373 -20.75 -7.00 30.14
CA ASN A 373 -21.62 -7.09 31.32
C ASN A 373 -23.12 -6.91 30.98
N ASN A 374 -23.44 -6.27 29.84
CA ASN A 374 -24.81 -6.16 29.32
C ASN A 374 -25.22 -7.29 28.36
N LYS A 375 -24.42 -8.36 28.20
CA LYS A 375 -24.90 -9.64 27.63
C LYS A 375 -25.17 -10.66 28.74
N GLY A 376 -25.94 -10.23 29.74
CA GLY A 376 -26.75 -11.12 30.58
C GLY A 376 -28.21 -11.04 30.13
N PHE A 377 -28.72 -12.15 29.59
CA PHE A 377 -30.14 -12.45 29.30
C PHE A 377 -30.87 -11.70 28.18
N ALA A 378 -31.05 -12.42 27.07
CA ALA A 378 -32.34 -12.49 26.38
C ALA A 378 -32.51 -13.92 25.81
N ALA A 379 -32.64 -14.90 26.70
CA ALA A 379 -33.28 -16.16 26.36
C ALA A 379 -34.77 -16.00 26.67
N THR A 380 -35.54 -15.56 25.69
CA THR A 380 -37.00 -15.58 25.70
C THR A 380 -37.46 -16.12 24.36
N GLU A 381 -37.93 -17.36 24.41
CA GLU A 381 -39.05 -17.93 23.65
C GLU A 381 -39.42 -17.28 22.31
N ILE A 382 -39.17 -18.00 21.21
CA ILE A 382 -40.13 -18.04 20.10
C ILE A 382 -40.33 -19.51 19.73
N ASN A 383 -41.50 -20.02 20.12
CA ASN A 383 -42.13 -21.20 19.54
C ASN A 383 -42.59 -20.90 18.10
N MET A 384 -42.61 -21.97 17.29
CA MET A 384 -43.01 -22.11 15.88
C MET A 384 -41.95 -21.78 14.82
#